data_AF-A0A9E1N420-F1
#
_entry.id   AF-A0A9E1N420-F1
#
_cell.length_a   1.000
_cell.length_b   1.000
_cell.length_c   1.000
_cell.angle_alpha   90.00
_cell.angle_beta   90.00
_cell.angle_gamma   90.00
#
_symmetry.space_group_name_H-M   'P 1'
#
loop_
_entity.id
_entity.type
_entity.pdbx_description
1 polymer ?
#
loop_
_entity_poly.entity_id
_entity_poly.type
_entity_poly.pdbx_seq_one_letter_code
_entity_poly.pdbx_strand_id
1 'polypeptide(L)'
;MGSEGIKIIDVDHPYAKENGVEWSEEAWERVKHAPEFVRPGIRKLMVQRCVKRGFKIVTSDYLTEIRNESMMLVSKRVKGFGFEELTMDAFDVAKDKMRQSPRKVEVIEEIEDFLSMRTEKKDDIVEKFKNYMEVATPQGVPWSKEALEKMEKVPPFVLGMAKQTIEGRARQRGDKMITPSIIDEVFTNIMPASAKEAMGMEVTEEDLKLDEQIDKEKEEAVEVTLKWEDDALKKVSKIPIPFIRNMAVKRIEQEISKEGKEVVTLELFEKYRFTF
;
A
#
# COMPACT_ATOMS: atom_id res chain seq x y z
N MET A 1 -11.96 28.39 5.27
CA MET A 1 -11.18 28.95 4.15
C MET A 1 -11.77 28.38 2.88
N GLY A 2 -12.05 29.25 1.90
CA GLY A 2 -12.98 28.98 0.82
C GLY A 2 -12.60 27.78 -0.05
N SER A 3 -13.63 27.06 -0.49
CA SER A 3 -13.56 26.14 -1.63
C SER A 3 -13.31 26.97 -2.90
N GLU A 4 -12.06 27.37 -3.13
CA GLU A 4 -11.63 27.79 -4.46
C GLU A 4 -11.78 26.56 -5.37
N GLY A 5 -12.62 26.68 -6.41
CA GLY A 5 -12.79 25.61 -7.39
C GLY A 5 -11.44 25.25 -8.00
N ILE A 6 -11.13 23.96 -8.07
CA ILE A 6 -9.90 23.45 -8.67
C ILE A 6 -9.84 23.95 -10.12
N LYS A 7 -8.90 24.85 -10.43
CA LYS A 7 -8.68 25.30 -11.80
C LYS A 7 -8.05 24.18 -12.60
N ILE A 8 -8.78 23.71 -13.60
CA ILE A 8 -8.32 22.66 -14.52
C ILE A 8 -7.71 23.32 -15.74
N ILE A 9 -6.60 22.76 -16.21
CA ILE A 9 -5.96 23.18 -17.45
C ILE A 9 -5.93 22.02 -18.44
N ASP A 10 -6.10 22.33 -19.72
CA ASP A 10 -5.83 21.37 -20.79
C ASP A 10 -4.30 21.27 -20.95
N VAL A 11 -3.75 20.14 -20.50
CA VAL A 11 -2.34 19.84 -20.66
C VAL A 11 -2.14 19.07 -21.95
N ASP A 12 -1.15 19.49 -22.76
CA ASP A 12 -0.77 18.72 -23.93
C ASP A 12 0.02 17.47 -23.52
N HIS A 13 -0.72 16.45 -23.06
CA HIS A 13 -0.18 15.18 -22.64
C HIS A 13 -0.98 14.05 -23.31
N PRO A 14 -0.46 13.43 -24.39
CA PRO A 14 -1.18 12.44 -25.18
C PRO A 14 -1.81 11.32 -24.35
N TYR A 15 -1.05 10.75 -23.41
CA TYR A 15 -1.53 9.68 -22.54
C TYR A 15 -2.60 10.13 -21.53
N ALA A 16 -2.60 11.41 -21.14
CA ALA A 16 -3.62 11.94 -20.23
C ALA A 16 -4.94 12.12 -20.99
N LYS A 17 -4.87 12.69 -22.20
CA LYS A 17 -6.00 12.81 -23.14
C LYS A 17 -6.62 11.45 -23.47
N GLU A 18 -5.80 10.45 -23.81
CA GLU A 18 -6.24 9.08 -24.12
C GLU A 18 -7.01 8.43 -22.96
N ASN A 19 -6.63 8.73 -21.71
CA ASN A 19 -7.24 8.12 -20.52
C ASN A 19 -8.27 9.03 -19.83
N GLY A 20 -8.62 10.18 -20.43
CA GLY A 20 -9.55 11.14 -19.85
C GLY A 20 -9.11 11.64 -18.47
N VAL A 21 -7.82 11.92 -18.30
CA VAL A 21 -7.22 12.46 -17.08
C VAL A 21 -6.83 13.91 -17.31
N GLU A 22 -7.32 14.79 -16.45
CA GLU A 22 -7.04 16.21 -16.43
C GLU A 22 -6.02 16.56 -15.34
N TRP A 23 -5.49 17.78 -15.37
CA TRP A 23 -4.54 18.28 -14.39
C TRP A 23 -5.03 19.59 -13.80
N SER A 24 -4.85 19.76 -12.49
CA SER A 24 -5.00 21.09 -11.90
C SER A 24 -3.84 21.99 -12.33
N GLU A 25 -4.12 23.28 -12.48
CA GLU A 25 -3.14 24.32 -12.81
C GLU A 25 -1.95 24.26 -11.85
N GLU A 26 -2.24 24.19 -10.55
CA GLU A 26 -1.25 24.12 -9.48
C GLU A 26 -0.35 22.87 -9.59
N ALA A 27 -0.94 21.70 -9.85
CA ALA A 27 -0.18 20.46 -9.99
C ALA A 27 0.77 20.55 -11.18
N TRP A 28 0.28 21.04 -12.32
CA TRP A 28 1.09 21.17 -13.51
C TRP A 28 2.24 22.16 -13.34
N GLU A 29 1.98 23.29 -12.69
CA GLU A 29 3.00 24.30 -12.39
C GLU A 29 4.09 23.74 -11.48
N ARG A 30 3.74 22.95 -10.46
CA ARG A 30 4.72 22.25 -9.61
C ARG A 30 5.62 21.31 -10.41
N VAL A 31 5.09 20.61 -11.41
CA VAL A 31 5.89 19.71 -12.26
C VAL A 31 6.87 20.48 -13.15
N LYS A 32 6.54 21.70 -13.59
CA LYS A 32 7.48 22.54 -14.37
C LYS A 32 8.72 22.91 -13.57
N HIS A 33 8.61 23.05 -12.25
CA HIS A 33 9.73 23.36 -11.36
C HIS A 33 10.65 22.16 -11.06
N ALA A 34 10.26 20.94 -11.44
CA ALA A 34 11.13 19.77 -11.32
C ALA A 34 12.27 19.80 -12.37
N PRO A 35 13.42 19.13 -12.12
CA PRO A 35 14.48 18.99 -13.12
C PRO A 35 13.98 18.38 -14.43
N GLU A 36 14.51 18.82 -15.57
CA GLU A 36 13.98 18.44 -16.89
C GLU A 36 13.93 16.92 -17.10
N PHE A 37 15.01 16.22 -16.75
CA PHE A 37 15.14 14.77 -16.93
C PHE A 37 14.09 13.95 -16.16
N VAL A 38 13.52 14.47 -15.06
CA VAL A 38 12.47 13.76 -14.29
C VAL A 38 11.05 14.07 -14.76
N ARG A 39 10.81 15.20 -15.44
CA ARG A 39 9.45 15.67 -15.80
C ARG A 39 8.67 14.63 -16.62
N PRO A 40 9.23 13.99 -17.66
CA PRO A 40 8.49 12.99 -18.44
C PRO A 40 8.07 11.79 -17.58
N GLY A 41 8.94 11.37 -16.66
CA GLY A 41 8.66 10.29 -15.70
C GLY A 41 7.53 10.65 -14.76
N ILE A 42 7.55 11.85 -14.18
CA ILE A 42 6.49 12.34 -13.28
C ILE A 42 5.15 12.38 -14.01
N ARG A 43 5.07 13.03 -15.18
CA ARG A 43 3.81 13.18 -15.92
C ARG A 43 3.19 11.83 -16.29
N LYS A 44 4.02 10.89 -16.78
CA LYS A 44 3.58 9.53 -17.09
C LYS A 44 3.10 8.79 -15.84
N LEU A 45 3.87 8.83 -14.76
CA LEU A 45 3.55 8.13 -13.52
C LEU A 45 2.23 8.62 -12.91
N MET A 46 2.02 9.94 -12.85
CA MET A 46 0.80 10.51 -12.25
C MET A 46 -0.45 10.06 -12.99
N VAL A 47 -0.44 10.11 -14.33
CA VAL A 47 -1.59 9.64 -15.13
C VAL A 47 -1.83 8.15 -14.91
N GLN A 48 -0.78 7.31 -14.95
CA GLN A 48 -0.93 5.87 -14.70
C GLN A 48 -1.56 5.56 -13.34
N ARG A 49 -1.19 6.32 -12.31
CA ARG A 49 -1.71 6.15 -10.95
C ARG A 49 -3.13 6.66 -10.82
N CYS A 50 -3.42 7.80 -11.43
CA CYS A 50 -4.74 8.42 -11.48
C CYS A 50 -5.76 7.44 -12.09
N VAL A 51 -5.45 6.89 -13.27
CA VAL A 51 -6.27 5.88 -13.96
C VAL A 51 -6.48 4.65 -13.10
N LYS A 52 -5.39 4.10 -12.54
CA LYS A 52 -5.45 2.88 -11.73
C LYS A 52 -6.32 3.05 -10.47
N ARG A 53 -6.32 4.24 -9.87
CA ARG A 53 -7.12 4.57 -8.69
C ARG A 53 -8.53 5.08 -9.04
N GLY A 54 -8.86 5.19 -10.31
CA GLY A 54 -10.16 5.71 -10.77
C GLY A 54 -10.33 7.22 -10.61
N PHE A 55 -9.25 7.96 -10.34
CA PHE A 55 -9.27 9.41 -10.31
C PHE A 55 -9.30 9.97 -11.73
N LYS A 56 -9.85 11.18 -11.87
CA LYS A 56 -9.96 11.91 -13.16
C LYS A 56 -9.09 13.15 -13.23
N ILE A 57 -8.62 13.66 -12.10
CA ILE A 57 -7.85 14.90 -12.02
C ILE A 57 -6.59 14.65 -11.20
N VAL A 58 -5.44 15.02 -11.75
CA VAL A 58 -4.18 15.08 -11.00
C VAL A 58 -4.12 16.41 -10.25
N THR A 59 -4.18 16.35 -8.92
CA THR A 59 -4.13 17.51 -8.03
C THR A 59 -2.75 17.69 -7.38
N SER A 60 -2.55 18.85 -6.75
CA SER A 60 -1.33 19.19 -6.01
C SER A 60 -1.09 18.23 -4.84
N ASP A 61 -2.15 17.88 -4.10
CA ASP A 61 -2.08 16.89 -3.02
C ASP A 61 -1.75 15.51 -3.55
N TYR A 62 -2.31 15.13 -4.69
CA TYR A 62 -2.02 13.84 -5.31
C TYR A 62 -0.56 13.71 -5.76
N LEU A 63 0.07 14.80 -6.22
CA LEU A 63 1.52 14.82 -6.47
C LEU A 63 2.31 14.50 -5.20
N THR A 64 1.90 15.08 -4.07
CA THR A 64 2.56 14.86 -2.78
C THR A 64 2.40 13.41 -2.32
N GLU A 65 1.21 12.83 -2.46
CA GLU A 65 0.93 11.43 -2.15
C GLU A 65 1.81 10.48 -2.97
N ILE A 66 1.80 10.61 -4.29
CA ILE A 66 2.58 9.74 -5.19
C ILE A 66 4.09 9.97 -5.02
N ARG A 67 4.54 11.19 -4.71
CA ARG A 67 5.94 11.46 -4.35
C ARG A 67 6.32 10.67 -3.10
N ASN A 68 5.52 10.72 -2.03
CA ASN A 68 5.81 10.02 -0.78
C ASN A 68 5.87 8.50 -1.00
N GLU A 69 4.95 7.94 -1.79
CA GLU A 69 5.01 6.53 -2.20
C GLU A 69 6.29 6.20 -2.96
N SER A 70 6.69 7.07 -3.90
CA SER A 70 7.91 6.87 -4.69
C SER A 70 9.16 6.92 -3.82
N MET A 71 9.24 7.85 -2.88
CA MET A 71 10.33 7.93 -1.91
C MET A 71 10.42 6.66 -1.06
N MET A 72 9.28 6.16 -0.57
CA MET A 72 9.24 4.92 0.19
C MET A 72 9.73 3.70 -0.60
N LEU A 73 9.33 3.59 -1.87
CA LEU A 73 9.81 2.53 -2.76
C LEU A 73 11.31 2.63 -3.03
N VAL A 74 11.85 3.85 -3.12
CA VAL A 74 13.29 4.09 -3.23
C VAL A 74 13.98 3.65 -1.94
N SER A 75 13.51 4.08 -0.77
CA SER A 75 14.09 3.69 0.54
C SER A 75 14.10 2.18 0.73
N LYS A 76 13.00 1.50 0.39
CA LYS A 76 12.95 0.04 0.37
C LYS A 76 14.02 -0.58 -0.53
N ARG A 77 14.24 -0.02 -1.72
CA ARG A 77 15.25 -0.53 -2.67
C ARG A 77 16.68 -0.29 -2.18
N VAL A 78 16.94 0.88 -1.61
CA VAL A 78 18.24 1.24 -1.00
C VAL A 78 18.57 0.25 0.12
N LYS A 79 17.63 0.01 1.05
CA LYS A 79 17.77 -1.05 2.07
C LYS A 79 17.94 -2.43 1.47
N GLY A 80 17.19 -2.77 0.43
CA GLY A 80 17.33 -4.04 -0.29
C GLY A 80 18.69 -4.22 -0.98
N PHE A 81 19.46 -3.16 -1.17
CA PHE A 81 20.83 -3.21 -1.66
C PHE A 81 21.88 -3.26 -0.54
N GLY A 82 21.47 -3.21 0.73
CA GLY A 82 22.35 -3.28 1.90
C GLY A 82 22.75 -1.93 2.47
N PHE A 83 22.11 -0.83 2.03
CA PHE A 83 22.43 0.51 2.50
C PHE A 83 21.44 0.98 3.57
N GLU A 84 21.95 1.56 4.66
CA GLU A 84 21.15 2.16 5.73
C GLU A 84 20.83 3.64 5.47
N GLU A 85 21.63 4.29 4.63
CA GLU A 85 21.47 5.68 4.21
C GLU A 85 21.79 5.87 2.72
N LEU A 86 21.42 7.02 2.16
CA LEU A 86 21.77 7.36 0.78
C LEU A 86 23.17 7.95 0.74
N THR A 87 24.11 7.17 0.23
CA THR A 87 25.51 7.51 0.06
C THR A 87 25.90 7.49 -1.41
N MET A 88 26.98 8.19 -1.80
CA MET A 88 27.36 8.31 -3.23
C MET A 88 27.81 6.97 -3.83
N ASP A 89 28.41 6.08 -3.05
CA ASP A 89 28.74 4.71 -3.46
C ASP A 89 27.50 3.84 -3.79
N ALA A 90 26.32 4.20 -3.29
CA ALA A 90 25.07 3.54 -3.66
C ALA A 90 24.74 3.73 -5.15
N PHE A 91 25.23 4.81 -5.78
CA PHE A 91 25.05 5.05 -7.22
C PHE A 91 25.85 4.05 -8.04
N ASP A 92 27.06 3.69 -7.63
CA ASP A 92 27.88 2.67 -8.32
C ASP A 92 27.23 1.29 -8.27
N VAL A 93 26.71 0.89 -7.10
CA VAL A 93 25.96 -0.37 -6.96
C VAL A 93 24.67 -0.34 -7.80
N ALA A 94 23.99 0.81 -7.87
CA ALA A 94 22.80 0.96 -8.70
C ALA A 94 23.13 0.86 -10.20
N LYS A 95 24.24 1.45 -10.66
CA LYS A 95 24.72 1.37 -12.05
C LYS A 95 25.02 -0.07 -12.45
N ASP A 96 25.78 -0.82 -11.64
CA ASP A 96 26.07 -2.23 -11.94
C ASP A 96 24.80 -3.08 -12.00
N LYS A 97 23.87 -2.91 -11.05
CA LYS A 97 22.60 -3.65 -11.05
C LYS A 97 21.69 -3.29 -12.23
N MET A 98 21.83 -2.09 -12.78
CA MET A 98 21.03 -1.61 -13.92
C MET A 98 21.77 -1.69 -15.26
N ARG A 99 22.95 -2.31 -15.32
CA ARG A 99 23.81 -2.40 -16.52
C ARG A 99 23.12 -2.93 -17.79
N GLN A 100 22.04 -3.69 -17.63
CA GLN A 100 21.24 -4.22 -18.74
C GLN A 100 20.40 -3.14 -19.46
N SER A 101 20.28 -1.94 -18.90
CA SER A 101 19.46 -0.87 -19.45
C SER A 101 20.29 0.42 -19.58
N PRO A 102 20.84 0.71 -20.78
CA PRO A 102 21.70 1.87 -21.00
C PRO A 102 21.06 3.18 -20.54
N ARG A 103 19.79 3.40 -20.90
CA ARG A 103 19.02 4.57 -20.48
C ARG A 103 18.91 4.73 -18.96
N LYS A 104 18.83 3.63 -18.20
CA LYS A 104 18.76 3.74 -16.73
C LYS A 104 20.11 4.13 -16.14
N VAL A 105 21.20 3.64 -16.72
CA VAL A 105 22.55 4.01 -16.28
C VAL A 105 22.80 5.49 -16.56
N GLU A 106 22.48 5.97 -17.75
CA GLU A 106 22.55 7.39 -18.13
C GLU A 106 21.75 8.28 -17.16
N VAL A 107 20.51 7.90 -16.83
CA VAL A 107 19.71 8.65 -15.85
C VAL A 107 20.32 8.63 -14.45
N ILE A 108 21.00 7.54 -14.05
CA ILE A 108 21.69 7.49 -12.75
C ILE A 108 22.87 8.46 -12.76
N GLU A 109 23.63 8.53 -13.85
CA GLU A 109 24.74 9.47 -14.04
C GLU A 109 24.25 10.92 -14.03
N GLU A 110 23.16 11.24 -14.74
CA GLU A 110 22.54 12.57 -14.71
C GLU A 110 22.11 12.99 -13.29
N ILE A 111 21.59 12.04 -12.49
CA ILE A 111 21.22 12.31 -11.09
C ILE A 111 22.49 12.56 -10.26
N GLU A 112 23.51 11.73 -10.42
CA GLU A 112 24.79 11.85 -9.71
C GLU A 112 25.45 13.22 -9.99
N ASP A 113 25.53 13.61 -11.26
CA ASP A 113 26.03 14.91 -11.70
C ASP A 113 25.18 16.06 -11.17
N PHE A 114 23.86 15.96 -11.27
CA PHE A 114 22.96 16.98 -10.76
C PHE A 114 23.07 17.17 -9.24
N LEU A 115 23.32 16.09 -8.49
CA LEU A 115 23.52 16.15 -7.05
C LEU A 115 24.90 16.70 -6.69
N SER A 116 25.95 16.38 -7.45
CA SER A 116 27.31 16.90 -7.20
C SER A 116 27.43 18.41 -7.44
N MET A 117 26.66 18.95 -8.39
CA MET A 117 26.60 20.39 -8.67
C MET A 117 25.83 21.19 -7.60
N ARG A 118 25.11 20.54 -6.68
CA ARG A 118 24.38 21.25 -5.62
C ARG A 118 25.35 21.68 -4.51
N THR A 119 25.53 22.99 -4.39
CA THR A 119 26.34 23.60 -3.34
C THR A 119 25.62 23.68 -1.99
N GLU A 120 24.28 23.69 -2.00
CA GLU A 120 23.46 23.74 -0.79
C GLU A 120 22.83 22.39 -0.48
N LYS A 121 23.23 21.84 0.67
CA LYS A 121 22.56 20.67 1.25
C LYS A 121 21.23 21.11 1.83
N LYS A 122 20.14 20.62 1.24
CA LYS A 122 18.80 20.79 1.79
C LYS A 122 18.57 19.77 2.90
N ASP A 123 18.96 20.12 4.12
CA ASP A 123 18.90 19.22 5.27
C ASP A 123 17.48 18.70 5.55
N ASP A 124 16.45 19.48 5.23
CA ASP A 124 15.05 19.08 5.34
C ASP A 124 14.69 17.88 4.43
N ILE A 125 15.28 17.82 3.23
CA ILE A 125 15.09 16.72 2.29
C ILE A 125 15.82 15.48 2.81
N VAL A 126 17.03 15.65 3.33
CA VAL A 126 17.82 14.56 3.91
C VAL A 126 17.10 13.96 5.12
N GLU A 127 16.58 14.79 6.01
CA GLU A 127 15.81 14.35 7.17
C GLU A 127 14.52 13.61 6.76
N LYS A 128 13.76 14.14 5.79
CA LYS A 128 12.60 13.44 5.23
C LYS A 128 12.99 12.08 4.65
N PHE A 129 14.12 12.00 3.96
CA PHE A 129 14.61 10.73 3.42
C PHE A 129 15.01 9.74 4.51
N LYS A 130 15.70 10.21 5.56
CA LYS A 130 16.03 9.39 6.73
C LYS A 130 14.77 8.80 7.38
N ASN A 131 13.72 9.61 7.53
CA ASN A 131 12.43 9.12 8.04
C ASN A 131 11.86 7.98 7.19
N TYR A 132 11.95 8.07 5.85
CA TYR A 132 11.54 6.96 4.98
C TYR A 132 12.45 5.74 5.13
N MET A 133 13.76 5.94 5.27
CA MET A 133 14.71 4.85 5.49
C MET A 133 14.42 4.12 6.80
N GLU A 134 14.16 4.81 7.91
CA GLU A 134 13.86 4.20 9.20
C GLU A 134 12.68 3.21 9.12
N VAL A 135 11.57 3.65 8.52
CA VAL A 135 10.33 2.84 8.46
C VAL A 135 10.29 1.84 7.31
N ALA A 136 11.14 2.02 6.28
CA ALA A 136 11.16 1.11 5.14
C ALA A 136 11.66 -0.28 5.53
N THR A 137 10.97 -1.32 5.07
CA THR A 137 11.39 -2.72 5.21
C THR A 137 11.87 -3.27 3.87
N PRO A 138 12.97 -4.05 3.81
CA PRO A 138 13.48 -4.60 2.54
C PRO A 138 12.47 -5.56 1.87
N GLN A 139 11.68 -6.29 2.67
CA GLN A 139 10.62 -7.20 2.25
C GLN A 139 9.23 -6.65 2.62
N GLY A 140 8.17 -7.17 2.00
CA GLY A 140 6.78 -6.76 2.27
C GLY A 140 6.34 -5.48 1.56
N VAL A 141 5.08 -5.06 1.75
CA VAL A 141 4.60 -3.74 1.29
C VAL A 141 5.06 -2.71 2.33
N PRO A 142 5.70 -1.60 1.93
CA PRO A 142 6.14 -0.60 2.91
C PRO A 142 4.95 0.13 3.53
N TRP A 143 5.08 0.56 4.78
CA TRP A 143 4.06 1.26 5.55
C TRP A 143 4.46 2.71 5.74
N SER A 144 3.50 3.65 5.65
CA SER A 144 3.76 5.03 6.05
C SER A 144 3.96 5.11 7.56
N LYS A 145 4.64 6.17 8.03
CA LYS A 145 4.82 6.39 9.46
C LYS A 145 3.48 6.52 10.19
N GLU A 146 2.54 7.28 9.63
CA GLU A 146 1.21 7.43 10.23
C GLU A 146 0.44 6.10 10.26
N ALA A 147 0.66 5.23 9.27
CA ALA A 147 0.06 3.90 9.23
C ALA A 147 0.61 3.01 10.35
N LEU A 148 1.92 3.05 10.61
CA LEU A 148 2.55 2.33 11.72
C LEU A 148 2.05 2.83 13.08
N GLU A 149 1.97 4.15 13.28
CA GLU A 149 1.43 4.76 14.51
C GLU A 149 -0.02 4.35 14.78
N LYS A 150 -0.84 4.18 13.72
CA LYS A 150 -2.20 3.61 13.88
C LYS A 150 -2.15 2.15 14.30
N MET A 151 -1.26 1.35 13.72
CA MET A 151 -1.11 -0.06 14.09
C MET A 151 -0.58 -0.27 15.51
N GLU A 152 0.19 0.66 16.09
CA GLU A 152 0.64 0.56 17.49
C GLU A 152 -0.52 0.57 18.49
N LYS A 153 -1.64 1.20 18.14
CA LYS A 153 -2.85 1.26 18.96
C LYS A 153 -3.71 0.00 18.87
N VAL A 154 -3.42 -0.88 17.91
CA VAL A 154 -4.21 -2.07 17.63
C VAL A 154 -3.81 -3.17 18.63
N PRO A 155 -4.77 -3.81 19.33
CA PRO A 155 -4.47 -4.82 20.33
C PRO A 155 -3.67 -6.01 19.78
N PRO A 156 -2.72 -6.58 20.55
CA PRO A 156 -1.82 -7.62 20.05
C PRO A 156 -2.50 -8.85 19.44
N PHE A 157 -3.66 -9.25 19.95
CA PHE A 157 -4.39 -10.43 19.49
C PHE A 157 -5.00 -10.27 18.07
N VAL A 158 -5.20 -9.04 17.59
CA VAL A 158 -5.70 -8.74 16.23
C VAL A 158 -4.61 -8.20 15.30
N LEU A 159 -3.43 -7.83 15.81
CA LEU A 159 -2.34 -7.21 15.02
C LEU A 159 -1.93 -8.02 13.79
N GLY A 160 -1.62 -9.31 13.95
CA GLY A 160 -1.15 -10.14 12.84
C GLY A 160 -2.18 -10.27 11.73
N MET A 161 -3.45 -10.41 12.12
CA MET A 161 -4.58 -10.50 11.20
C MET A 161 -4.85 -9.17 10.49
N ALA A 162 -4.89 -8.06 11.23
CA ALA A 162 -5.06 -6.73 10.68
C ALA A 162 -3.97 -6.40 9.65
N LYS A 163 -2.70 -6.69 9.98
CA LYS A 163 -1.56 -6.47 9.08
C LYS A 163 -1.72 -7.22 7.76
N GLN A 164 -2.04 -8.52 7.83
CA GLN A 164 -2.26 -9.32 6.62
C GLN A 164 -3.41 -8.79 5.77
N THR A 165 -4.54 -8.46 6.41
CA THR A 165 -5.71 -7.97 5.69
C THR A 165 -5.42 -6.65 5.00
N ILE A 166 -4.76 -5.72 5.69
CA ILE A 166 -4.33 -4.44 5.15
C ILE A 166 -3.40 -4.63 3.95
N GLU A 167 -2.38 -5.49 4.08
CA GLU A 167 -1.48 -5.80 2.97
C GLU A 167 -2.19 -6.50 1.80
N GLY A 168 -3.16 -7.37 2.10
CA GLY A 168 -4.00 -8.05 1.12
C GLY A 168 -4.85 -7.05 0.32
N ARG A 169 -5.54 -6.16 1.03
CA ARG A 169 -6.39 -5.11 0.44
C ARG A 169 -5.57 -4.14 -0.38
N ALA A 170 -4.43 -3.69 0.13
CA ALA A 170 -3.50 -2.84 -0.60
C ALA A 170 -3.01 -3.50 -1.89
N ARG A 171 -2.72 -4.81 -1.86
CA ARG A 171 -2.32 -5.56 -3.06
C ARG A 171 -3.45 -5.67 -4.08
N GLN A 172 -4.69 -5.88 -3.65
CA GLN A 172 -5.88 -5.93 -4.52
C GLN A 172 -6.17 -4.58 -5.18
N ARG A 173 -6.14 -3.49 -4.41
CA ARG A 173 -6.26 -2.11 -4.92
C ARG A 173 -5.03 -1.69 -5.75
N GLY A 174 -3.94 -2.44 -5.61
CA GLY A 174 -2.71 -2.27 -6.34
C GLY A 174 -1.85 -1.10 -5.84
N ASP A 175 -2.06 -0.71 -4.57
CA ASP A 175 -1.23 0.25 -3.86
C ASP A 175 0.18 -0.27 -3.65
N LYS A 176 1.10 0.67 -3.48
CA LYS A 176 2.51 0.39 -3.31
C LYS A 176 3.02 0.71 -1.92
N MET A 177 2.19 1.33 -1.10
CA MET A 177 2.48 1.69 0.28
C MET A 177 1.17 1.59 1.08
N ILE A 178 1.26 1.12 2.31
CA ILE A 178 0.15 1.15 3.26
C ILE A 178 0.04 2.55 3.85
N THR A 179 -1.13 3.16 3.68
CA THR A 179 -1.48 4.48 4.21
C THR A 179 -2.57 4.34 5.28
N PRO A 180 -2.77 5.35 6.14
CA PRO A 180 -3.87 5.38 7.10
C PRO A 180 -5.24 5.12 6.47
N SER A 181 -5.45 5.57 5.22
CA SER A 181 -6.73 5.35 4.52
C SER A 181 -7.07 3.88 4.29
N ILE A 182 -6.08 3.02 4.03
CA ILE A 182 -6.31 1.57 3.87
C ILE A 182 -6.60 0.94 5.23
N ILE A 183 -5.89 1.40 6.27
CA ILE A 183 -6.14 0.97 7.63
C ILE A 183 -7.59 1.29 7.99
N ASP A 184 -8.01 2.54 7.86
CA ASP A 184 -9.38 2.96 8.19
C ASP A 184 -10.42 2.16 7.39
N GLU A 185 -10.22 1.99 6.08
CA GLU A 185 -11.09 1.17 5.24
C GLU A 185 -11.21 -0.27 5.78
N VAL A 186 -10.10 -0.90 6.16
CA VAL A 186 -10.10 -2.27 6.67
C VAL A 186 -10.72 -2.35 8.05
N PHE A 187 -10.39 -1.40 8.93
CA PHE A 187 -10.85 -1.38 10.31
C PHE A 187 -12.35 -1.04 10.41
N THR A 188 -12.87 -0.16 9.56
CA THR A 188 -14.32 0.10 9.46
C THR A 188 -15.08 -1.12 9.00
N ASN A 189 -14.53 -1.95 8.11
CA ASN A 189 -15.24 -3.12 7.58
C ASN A 189 -15.05 -4.41 8.41
N ILE A 190 -14.18 -4.41 9.43
CA ILE A 190 -13.78 -5.66 10.12
C ILE A 190 -13.91 -5.58 11.63
N MET A 191 -13.69 -4.41 12.25
CA MET A 191 -13.79 -4.34 13.70
C MET A 191 -15.24 -4.28 14.14
N PRO A 192 -15.68 -5.21 14.99
CA PRO A 192 -16.99 -5.11 15.59
C PRO A 192 -17.05 -3.93 16.56
N ALA A 193 -18.26 -3.44 16.83
CA ALA A 193 -18.49 -2.30 17.72
C ALA A 193 -17.86 -2.51 19.10
N SER A 194 -17.96 -3.74 19.63
CA SER A 194 -17.32 -4.15 20.90
C SER A 194 -15.79 -3.97 20.92
N ALA A 195 -15.11 -4.19 19.79
CA ALA A 195 -13.67 -3.99 19.68
C ALA A 195 -13.31 -2.51 19.56
N LYS A 196 -14.13 -1.71 18.85
CA LYS A 196 -13.97 -0.25 18.76
C LYS A 196 -14.09 0.40 20.14
N GLU A 197 -15.10 0.01 20.91
CA GLU A 197 -15.35 0.50 22.25
C GLU A 197 -14.19 0.14 23.21
N ALA A 198 -13.68 -1.10 23.15
CA ALA A 198 -12.53 -1.53 23.93
C ALA A 198 -11.22 -0.78 23.62
N MET A 199 -11.11 -0.18 22.43
CA MET A 199 -9.98 0.66 22.02
C MET A 199 -10.23 2.16 22.25
N GLY A 200 -11.36 2.53 22.87
CA GLY A 200 -11.74 3.93 23.09
C GLY A 200 -12.04 4.71 21.81
N MET A 201 -12.42 4.01 20.74
CA MET A 201 -12.90 4.62 19.50
C MET A 201 -14.40 4.90 19.61
N GLU A 202 -14.87 5.98 18.97
CA GLU A 202 -16.30 6.23 18.86
C GLU A 202 -16.97 5.12 18.04
N VAL A 203 -18.01 4.52 18.61
CA VAL A 203 -18.87 3.57 17.93
C VAL A 203 -19.93 4.37 17.17
N THR A 204 -19.98 4.19 15.86
CA THR A 204 -20.97 4.84 14.99
C THR A 204 -22.19 3.96 14.77
N GLU A 205 -23.30 4.54 14.29
CA GLU A 205 -24.48 3.75 13.89
C GLU A 205 -24.17 2.77 12.75
N GLU A 206 -23.20 3.10 11.90
CA GLU A 206 -22.71 2.21 10.84
C GLU A 206 -22.03 0.96 11.43
N ASP A 207 -21.35 1.10 12.57
CA ASP A 207 -20.68 -0.01 13.26
C ASP A 207 -21.68 -0.96 13.93
N LEU A 208 -22.75 -0.41 14.49
CA LEU A 208 -23.85 -1.22 15.05
C LEU A 208 -24.57 -2.01 13.96
N LYS A 209 -24.80 -1.38 12.79
CA LYS A 209 -25.37 -2.06 11.62
C LYS A 209 -24.43 -3.13 11.08
N LEU A 210 -23.13 -2.89 11.09
CA LEU A 210 -22.12 -3.89 10.71
C LEU A 210 -22.15 -5.07 11.68
N ASP A 211 -22.25 -4.85 12.99
CA ASP A 211 -22.38 -5.93 13.98
C ASP A 211 -23.67 -6.75 13.75
N GLU A 212 -24.81 -6.09 13.50
CA GLU A 212 -26.06 -6.78 13.15
C GLU A 212 -25.95 -7.59 11.85
N GLN A 213 -25.18 -7.09 10.88
CA GLN A 213 -24.95 -7.76 9.61
C GLN A 213 -23.99 -8.94 9.76
N ILE A 214 -22.91 -8.77 10.53
CA ILE A 214 -21.99 -9.85 10.93
C ILE A 214 -22.75 -10.96 11.66
N ASP A 215 -23.67 -10.61 12.57
CA ASP A 215 -24.49 -11.59 13.29
C ASP A 215 -25.45 -12.35 12.36
N LYS A 216 -26.01 -11.71 11.33
CA LYS A 216 -26.82 -12.38 10.29
C LYS A 216 -25.97 -13.30 9.41
N GLU A 217 -24.81 -12.83 8.99
CA GLU A 217 -23.89 -13.56 8.11
C GLU A 217 -23.10 -14.67 8.85
N LYS A 218 -23.12 -14.67 10.19
CA LYS A 218 -22.51 -15.71 11.03
C LYS A 218 -23.11 -17.09 10.74
N GLU A 219 -24.41 -17.15 10.45
CA GLU A 219 -25.14 -18.39 10.12
C GLU A 219 -25.05 -18.77 8.64
N GLU A 220 -24.53 -17.89 7.78
CA GLU A 220 -24.35 -18.20 6.35
C GLU A 220 -23.27 -19.27 6.13
N ALA A 221 -23.51 -20.08 5.10
CA ALA A 221 -22.60 -21.15 4.72
C ALA A 221 -21.24 -20.57 4.29
N VAL A 222 -20.16 -21.21 4.74
CA VAL A 222 -18.80 -20.82 4.39
C VAL A 222 -18.54 -21.14 2.92
N GLU A 223 -18.16 -20.13 2.13
CA GLU A 223 -17.75 -20.34 0.75
C GLU A 223 -16.37 -21.02 0.70
N VAL A 224 -16.35 -22.27 0.24
CA VAL A 224 -15.14 -23.08 0.05
C VAL A 224 -15.00 -23.50 -1.42
N THR A 225 -13.77 -23.54 -1.92
CA THR A 225 -13.44 -23.94 -3.29
C THR A 225 -12.92 -25.38 -3.35
N LEU A 226 -12.17 -25.79 -2.32
CA LEU A 226 -11.65 -27.15 -2.18
C LEU A 226 -12.62 -28.04 -1.40
N LYS A 227 -12.34 -29.34 -1.35
CA LYS A 227 -13.06 -30.25 -0.46
C LYS A 227 -12.55 -30.09 0.96
N TRP A 228 -13.44 -29.87 1.92
CA TRP A 228 -13.11 -29.78 3.35
C TRP A 228 -13.66 -30.97 4.10
N GLU A 229 -12.87 -31.50 5.04
CA GLU A 229 -13.40 -32.42 6.04
C GLU A 229 -14.37 -31.68 6.98
N ASP A 230 -15.42 -32.39 7.43
CA ASP A 230 -16.47 -31.83 8.29
C ASP A 230 -15.91 -31.16 9.54
N ASP A 231 -14.86 -31.70 10.14
CA ASP A 231 -14.27 -31.16 11.36
C ASP A 231 -13.45 -29.90 11.11
N ALA A 232 -12.73 -29.82 9.98
CA ALA A 232 -12.05 -28.60 9.54
C ALA A 232 -13.06 -27.50 9.18
N LEU A 233 -14.14 -27.88 8.49
CA LEU A 233 -15.21 -26.96 8.11
C LEU A 233 -15.92 -26.39 9.35
N LYS A 234 -16.30 -27.24 10.32
CA LYS A 234 -16.88 -26.79 11.60
C LYS A 234 -15.98 -25.82 12.36
N LYS A 235 -14.66 -26.01 12.29
CA LYS A 235 -13.70 -25.13 12.97
C LYS A 235 -13.62 -23.77 12.29
N VAL A 236 -13.54 -23.72 10.96
CA VAL A 236 -13.51 -22.45 10.22
C VAL A 236 -14.84 -21.70 10.33
N SER A 237 -15.98 -22.40 10.36
CA SER A 237 -17.31 -21.81 10.55
C SER A 237 -17.50 -21.12 11.91
N LYS A 238 -16.70 -21.47 12.93
CA LYS A 238 -16.75 -20.84 14.26
C LYS A 238 -16.08 -19.46 14.29
N ILE A 239 -15.38 -19.06 13.23
CA ILE A 239 -14.81 -17.72 13.11
C ILE A 239 -15.98 -16.73 12.99
N PRO A 240 -16.19 -15.83 13.98
CA PRO A 240 -17.42 -15.03 14.04
C PRO A 240 -17.55 -14.00 12.92
N ILE A 241 -16.43 -13.58 12.33
CA ILE A 241 -16.38 -12.47 11.37
C ILE A 241 -16.32 -13.06 9.95
N PRO A 242 -17.35 -12.90 9.10
CA PRO A 242 -17.44 -13.50 7.77
C PRO A 242 -16.24 -13.21 6.88
N PHE A 243 -15.77 -11.96 6.90
CA PHE A 243 -14.57 -11.56 6.14
C PHE A 243 -13.33 -12.36 6.54
N ILE A 244 -13.08 -12.51 7.85
CA ILE A 244 -11.91 -13.24 8.37
C ILE A 244 -12.05 -14.73 8.08
N ARG A 245 -13.25 -15.28 8.22
CA ARG A 245 -13.59 -16.65 7.89
C ARG A 245 -13.25 -16.96 6.44
N ASN A 246 -13.73 -16.15 5.49
CA ASN A 246 -13.50 -16.35 4.05
C ASN A 246 -12.03 -16.13 3.66
N MET A 247 -11.33 -15.20 4.32
CA MET A 247 -9.88 -15.01 4.10
C MET A 247 -9.07 -16.22 4.58
N ALA A 248 -9.41 -16.76 5.76
CA ALA A 248 -8.77 -17.95 6.32
C ALA A 248 -8.95 -19.16 5.38
N VAL A 249 -10.18 -19.38 4.88
CA VAL A 249 -10.47 -20.41 3.87
C VAL A 249 -9.57 -20.25 2.65
N LYS A 250 -9.61 -19.08 1.99
CA LYS A 250 -8.81 -18.83 0.78
C LYS A 250 -7.32 -19.10 0.99
N ARG A 251 -6.78 -18.74 2.16
CA ARG A 251 -5.35 -18.91 2.44
C ARG A 251 -4.99 -20.37 2.70
N ILE A 252 -5.81 -21.06 3.48
CA ILE A 252 -5.64 -22.50 3.73
C ILE A 252 -5.71 -23.25 2.40
N GLU A 253 -6.68 -22.93 1.54
CA GLU A 253 -6.79 -23.51 0.21
C GLU A 253 -5.57 -23.21 -0.68
N GLN A 254 -5.03 -21.98 -0.62
CA GLN A 254 -3.81 -21.62 -1.35
C GLN A 254 -2.58 -22.43 -0.89
N GLU A 255 -2.36 -22.57 0.43
CA GLU A 255 -1.23 -23.35 0.94
C GLU A 255 -1.37 -24.84 0.63
N ILE A 256 -2.59 -25.38 0.70
CA ILE A 256 -2.89 -26.77 0.36
C ILE A 256 -2.70 -27.02 -1.14
N SER A 257 -3.13 -26.07 -1.98
CA SER A 257 -2.91 -26.12 -3.43
C SER A 257 -1.42 -26.07 -3.78
N LYS A 258 -0.61 -25.28 -3.06
CA LYS A 258 0.86 -25.24 -3.24
C LYS A 258 1.52 -26.56 -2.88
N GLU A 259 1.01 -27.28 -1.88
CA GLU A 259 1.45 -28.63 -1.54
C GLU A 259 0.91 -29.72 -2.49
N GLY A 260 0.13 -29.35 -3.52
CA GLY A 260 -0.45 -30.28 -4.50
C GLY A 260 -1.57 -31.15 -3.93
N LYS A 261 -2.20 -30.71 -2.83
CA LYS A 261 -3.30 -31.42 -2.18
C LYS A 261 -4.64 -30.78 -2.59
N GLU A 262 -5.69 -31.57 -2.60
CA GLU A 262 -7.04 -31.14 -3.03
C GLU A 262 -8.08 -31.17 -1.89
N VAL A 263 -7.69 -31.70 -0.72
CA VAL A 263 -8.57 -31.87 0.44
C VAL A 263 -7.97 -31.17 1.65
N VAL A 264 -8.79 -30.36 2.31
CA VAL A 264 -8.48 -29.70 3.58
C VAL A 264 -8.86 -30.62 4.73
N THR A 265 -7.87 -31.30 5.28
CA THR A 265 -8.03 -32.13 6.48
C THR A 265 -7.92 -31.31 7.75
N LEU A 266 -8.38 -31.84 8.88
CA LEU A 266 -8.22 -31.18 10.18
C LEU A 266 -6.76 -30.88 10.52
N GLU A 267 -5.84 -31.78 10.18
CA GLU A 267 -4.40 -31.58 10.40
C GLU A 267 -3.83 -30.42 9.57
N LEU A 268 -4.24 -30.31 8.30
CA LEU A 268 -3.80 -29.21 7.44
C LEU A 268 -4.44 -27.89 7.88
N PHE A 269 -5.70 -27.92 8.30
CA PHE A 269 -6.33 -26.76 8.93
C PHE A 269 -5.54 -26.31 10.17
N GLU A 270 -5.22 -27.20 11.12
CA GLU A 270 -4.45 -26.83 12.31
C GLU A 270 -3.02 -26.36 11.98
N LYS A 271 -2.39 -26.95 10.95
CA LYS A 271 -1.08 -26.52 10.44
C LYS A 271 -1.12 -25.08 9.89
N TYR A 272 -2.18 -24.71 9.17
CA TYR A 272 -2.24 -23.44 8.44
C TYR A 272 -3.13 -22.35 9.07
N ARG A 273 -3.95 -22.68 10.07
CA ARG A 273 -4.86 -21.71 10.70
C ARG A 273 -4.14 -20.55 11.40
N PHE A 274 -2.86 -20.73 11.68
CA PHE A 274 -1.99 -19.73 12.29
C PHE A 274 -0.73 -19.41 11.48
N THR A 275 -0.62 -19.91 10.25
CA THR A 275 0.43 -19.44 9.34
C THR A 275 0.04 -18.04 8.84
N PHE A 276 0.34 -17.07 9.70
CA PHE A 276 0.22 -15.64 9.46
C PHE A 276 1.51 -15.10 8.84
#